data_AF-A0A6B3H6B3-F1
#
_entry.id   AF-A0A6B3H6B3-F1
#
_cell.length_a   1.000
_cell.length_b   1.000
_cell.length_c   1.000
_cell.angle_alpha   90.00
_cell.angle_beta   90.00
_cell.angle_gamma   90.00
#
_symmetry.space_group_name_H-M   'P 1'
#
loop_
_entity.id
_entity.type
_entity.pdbx_description
1 polymer ?
#
loop_
_entity_poly.entity_id
_entity_poly.type
_entity_poly.pdbx_seq_one_letter_code
_entity_poly.pdbx_strand_id
1 'polypeptide(L)' 'AERHQAAVETAHVLLPGRDSGCWFDTIALSGARTALVVGGVAGEGLQSAIAMGQLRTVIQALAGLDLEPEEVLARLK' A
#
# COMPACT_ATOMS: atom_id res chain seq x y z
N ALA A 1 13.01 14.12 -12.37
CA ALA A 1 12.05 13.18 -11.77
C ALA A 1 11.44 13.88 -10.57
N GLU A 2 10.30 14.52 -10.76
CA GLU A 2 9.58 15.17 -9.67
C GLU A 2 9.15 14.08 -8.69
N ARG A 3 9.66 14.13 -7.46
CA ARG A 3 9.12 13.30 -6.38
C ARG A 3 7.74 13.88 -6.08
N HIS A 4 6.69 13.21 -6.54
CA HIS A 4 5.34 13.50 -6.07
C HIS A 4 5.34 13.35 -4.55
N GLN A 5 5.08 14.45 -3.85
CA GLN A 5 4.96 14.49 -2.40
C GLN A 5 3.51 14.19 -2.04
N ALA A 6 3.27 13.40 -0.99
CA ALA A 6 1.93 13.15 -0.52
C ALA A 6 1.27 14.48 -0.12
N ALA A 7 0.01 14.66 -0.51
CA ALA A 7 -0.76 15.87 -0.23
C ALA A 7 -1.27 15.95 1.22
N VAL A 8 -1.05 14.89 1.99
CA VAL A 8 -1.54 14.73 3.36
C VAL A 8 -0.37 14.31 4.26
N GLU A 9 -0.31 14.87 5.46
CA GLU A 9 0.58 14.38 6.50
C GLU A 9 0.01 13.09 7.10
N THR A 10 0.82 12.04 7.15
CA THR A 10 0.38 10.73 7.65
C THR A 10 1.19 10.31 8.88
N ALA A 11 0.48 9.85 9.91
CA ALA A 11 1.04 9.23 11.10
C ALA A 11 0.54 7.78 11.19
N HIS A 12 1.41 6.86 11.60
CA HIS A 12 1.09 5.44 11.69
C HIS A 12 1.68 4.84 12.95
N VAL A 13 0.97 3.86 13.52
CA VAL A 13 1.42 3.10 14.69
C VAL A 13 1.26 1.62 14.40
N LEU A 14 2.37 0.88 14.46
CA LEU A 14 2.35 -0.59 14.43
C LEU A 14 2.34 -1.09 15.88
N LEU A 15 1.28 -1.80 16.25
CA LEU A 15 1.16 -2.37 17.59
C LEU A 15 1.76 -3.78 17.60
N PRO A 16 2.77 -4.06 18.46
CA PRO A 16 3.35 -5.39 18.57
C PRO A 16 2.29 -6.46 18.91
N GLY A 17 2.40 -7.64 18.29
CA GLY A 17 1.64 -8.83 18.68
C GLY A 17 0.16 -8.85 18.30
N ARG A 18 -0.37 -7.84 17.57
CA ARG A 18 -1.77 -7.85 17.11
C ARG A 18 -1.94 -8.29 15.66
N ASP A 19 -0.97 -8.01 14.79
CA ASP A 19 -1.06 -8.37 13.37
C ASP A 19 0.33 -8.29 12.69
N SER A 20 1.14 -9.36 12.79
CA SER A 20 2.49 -9.40 12.21
C SER A 20 2.52 -9.31 10.67
N GLY A 21 1.36 -9.50 10.04
CA GLY A 21 1.17 -9.42 8.59
C GLY A 21 0.52 -8.12 8.11
N CYS A 22 0.19 -7.17 9.00
CA CYS A 22 -0.39 -5.91 8.58
C CYS A 22 0.67 -4.94 8.05
N TRP A 23 0.31 -4.19 7.00
CA TRP A 23 1.12 -3.10 6.49
C TRP A 23 0.23 -1.96 6.03
N PHE A 24 0.88 -0.82 5.79
CA PHE A 24 0.25 0.33 5.17
C PHE A 24 1.22 0.97 4.18
N ASP A 25 0.69 1.74 3.23
CA ASP A 25 1.46 2.60 2.33
C ASP A 25 0.75 3.95 2.13
N THR A 26 1.55 4.98 1.88
CA THR A 26 1.10 6.31 1.45
C THR A 26 1.73 6.62 0.11
N ILE A 27 0.90 6.72 -0.94
CA ILE A 27 1.37 6.89 -2.32
C ILE A 27 0.85 8.23 -2.83
N ALA A 28 1.77 9.12 -3.19
CA ALA A 28 1.43 10.37 -3.84
C ALA A 28 0.90 10.10 -5.26
N LEU A 29 -0.23 10.71 -5.61
CA LEU A 29 -0.88 10.58 -6.91
C LEU A 29 -0.86 11.92 -7.66
N SER A 30 -1.33 11.89 -8.91
CA SER A 30 -1.56 13.10 -9.69
C SER A 30 -2.62 14.00 -9.02
N GLY A 31 -2.57 15.30 -9.31
CA GLY A 31 -3.65 16.22 -8.92
C GLY A 31 -3.82 16.46 -7.41
N ALA A 32 -2.71 16.45 -6.65
CA ALA A 32 -2.73 16.60 -5.19
C ALA A 32 -3.58 15.54 -4.46
N ARG A 33 -3.71 14.35 -5.05
CA ARG A 33 -4.35 13.19 -4.43
C ARG A 33 -3.31 12.33 -3.72
N THR A 34 -3.78 11.47 -2.81
CA THR A 34 -2.94 10.51 -2.09
C THR A 34 -3.72 9.23 -1.91
N ALA A 35 -3.14 8.10 -2.32
CA ALA A 35 -3.67 6.78 -2.02
C ALA A 35 -3.16 6.33 -0.64
N LEU A 36 -4.10 5.93 0.20
CA LEU A 36 -3.83 5.28 1.48
C LEU A 36 -4.18 3.80 1.33
N VAL A 37 -3.20 2.95 1.61
CA VAL A 37 -3.34 1.50 1.48
C VAL A 37 -3.14 0.90 2.86
N VAL A 38 -4.04 0.01 3.25
CA VAL A 38 -3.90 -0.84 4.44
C VAL A 38 -4.20 -2.26 4.00
N GLY A 39 -3.31 -3.19 4.33
CA GLY A 39 -3.43 -4.58 3.95
C GLY A 39 -2.93 -5.51 5.03
N GLY A 40 -3.31 -6.78 4.92
CA GLY A 40 -2.86 -7.86 5.79
C GLY A 40 -2.64 -9.13 4.99
N VAL A 41 -1.54 -9.83 5.29
CA VAL A 41 -1.28 -11.19 4.80
C VAL A 41 -1.50 -12.17 5.93
N ALA A 42 -2.18 -13.28 5.65
CA ALA A 42 -2.36 -14.33 6.64
C ALA A 42 -1.02 -14.99 6.98
N GLY A 43 -0.89 -15.42 8.24
CA GLY A 43 0.30 -16.11 8.74
C GLY A 43 1.44 -15.18 9.15
N GLU A 44 2.55 -15.80 9.53
CA GLU A 44 3.75 -15.13 10.02
C GLU A 44 5.01 -15.69 9.33
N GLY A 45 6.10 -14.93 9.38
CA GLY A 45 7.40 -15.33 8.85
C GLY A 45 7.65 -14.94 7.39
N LEU A 46 8.67 -15.57 6.78
CA LEU A 46 9.24 -15.12 5.51
C LEU A 46 8.26 -15.16 4.34
N GLN A 47 7.40 -16.17 4.25
CA GLN A 47 6.44 -16.28 3.15
C GLN A 47 5.40 -15.15 3.18
N SER A 48 4.89 -14.81 4.36
CA SER A 48 4.02 -13.66 4.55
C SER A 48 4.74 -12.35 4.18
N ALA A 49 6.00 -12.20 4.58
CA ALA A 49 6.80 -11.03 4.20
C ALA A 49 7.02 -10.91 2.67
N ILE A 50 7.24 -12.03 1.98
CA ILE A 50 7.36 -12.07 0.51
C ILE A 50 6.04 -11.65 -0.15
N ALA A 51 4.92 -12.24 0.28
CA ALA A 51 3.59 -11.92 -0.25
C ALA A 51 3.24 -10.43 -0.03
N MET A 52 3.53 -9.91 1.16
CA MET A 52 3.39 -8.48 1.48
C MET A 52 4.22 -7.61 0.52
N GLY A 53 5.49 -7.95 0.30
CA GLY A 53 6.37 -7.21 -0.60
C GLY A 53 5.87 -7.21 -2.06
N GLN A 54 5.33 -8.33 -2.52
CA GLN A 54 4.70 -8.44 -3.85
C GLN A 54 3.47 -7.55 -3.97
N LEU A 55 2.55 -7.61 -2.99
CA LEU A 55 1.34 -6.79 -2.98
C LEU A 55 1.68 -5.29 -2.95
N ARG A 56 2.60 -4.87 -2.09
CA ARG A 56 3.09 -3.48 -2.05
C ARG A 56 3.63 -3.03 -3.41
N THR A 57 4.42 -3.87 -4.07
CA THR A 57 5.01 -3.54 -5.38
C THR A 57 3.93 -3.40 -6.46
N VAL A 58 2.98 -4.33 -6.54
CA VAL A 58 1.90 -4.29 -7.53
C VAL A 58 0.98 -3.09 -7.30
N ILE A 59 0.59 -2.84 -6.05
CA ILE A 59 -0.24 -1.70 -5.68
C ILE A 59 0.45 -0.39 -6.04
N GLN A 60 1.74 -0.26 -5.76
CA GLN A 60 2.49 0.95 -6.10
C GLN A 60 2.58 1.20 -7.61
N ALA A 61 2.74 0.13 -8.40
CA ALA A 61 2.72 0.21 -9.86
C ALA A 61 1.34 0.59 -10.41
N LEU A 62 0.27 -0.02 -9.91
CA LEU A 62 -1.10 0.25 -10.35
C LEU A 62 -1.57 1.65 -9.92
N ALA A 63 -1.21 2.10 -8.73
CA ALA A 63 -1.52 3.45 -8.24
C ALA A 63 -0.90 4.54 -9.12
N GLY A 64 0.28 4.28 -9.69
CA GLY A 64 0.92 5.19 -10.66
C GLY A 64 0.17 5.35 -11.98
N LEU A 65 -0.84 4.51 -12.25
CA LEU A 65 -1.69 4.60 -13.44
C LEU A 65 -2.93 5.48 -13.23
N ASP A 66 -3.06 6.11 -12.05
CA ASP A 66 -4.16 7.01 -11.71
C ASP A 66 -5.55 6.35 -11.77
N LEU A 67 -5.59 5.04 -11.53
CA LEU A 67 -6.81 4.21 -11.49
C LEU A 67 -7.63 4.47 -10.23
N GLU A 68 -8.94 4.28 -10.33
CA GLU A 68 -9.81 4.28 -9.15
C GLU A 68 -9.52 3.07 -8.22
N PRO A 69 -9.77 3.17 -6.91
CA PRO A 69 -9.42 2.11 -5.96
C PRO A 69 -10.04 0.74 -6.28
N GLU A 70 -11.30 0.70 -6.73
CA GLU A 70 -11.99 -0.54 -7.13
C GLU A 70 -11.31 -1.23 -8.31
N GLU A 71 -10.75 -0.44 -9.21
CA GLU A 71 -10.04 -0.88 -10.40
C GLU A 71 -8.66 -1.44 -10.06
N VAL A 72 -7.98 -0.87 -9.06
CA VAL A 72 -6.77 -1.43 -8.49
C VAL A 72 -7.08 -2.78 -7.83
N LEU A 73 -8.09 -2.83 -6.96
CA LEU A 73 -8.47 -4.05 -6.23
C LEU A 73 -8.91 -5.19 -7.16
N ALA A 74 -9.64 -4.88 -8.24
CA ALA A 74 -10.05 -5.88 -9.22
C ALA A 74 -8.87 -6.55 -9.94
N ARG A 75 -7.72 -5.86 -10.04
CA ARG A 75 -6.49 -6.35 -10.69
C ARG A 75 -5.54 -7.10 -9.74
N LEU A 76 -5.88 -7.19 -8.45
CA LEU A 76 -5.11 -7.94 -7.44
C LEU A 76 -5.64 -9.36 -7.20
N LYS A 77 -6.70 -9.77 -7.92
CA LYS A 77 -7.29 -11.10 -7.82
C LYS A 77 -6.42 -12.20 -8.43
#